data_AF-A0A7J8HFZ5-F1
#
_entry.id   AF-A0A7J8HFZ5-F1
#
_cell.length_a   1.000
_cell.length_b   1.000
_cell.length_c   1.000
_cell.angle_alpha   90.00
_cell.angle_beta   90.00
_cell.angle_gamma   90.00
#
_symmetry.space_group_name_H-M   'P 1'
#
loop_
_entity.id
_entity.type
_entity.pdbx_description
1 polymer ?
#
loop_
_entity_poly.entity_id
_entity_poly.type
_entity_poly.pdbx_seq_one_letter_code
_entity_poly.pdbx_strand_id
1 'polypeptide(L)'
;MNVRQQQSLFFLTLPDLQKLCAVRVTLCDGVADAETRSTQMKMCRQLLFLHQDVLASPVPGIFSQIWVVMAIPFYKAGKLNAYIEKYGAKVEAPQRVIPVILQNCLSYSLVARLAPAWNKTGHLLVQGREFLSQMGKQNAVVFDINVTETQVCLSIEAYTIRLPPPEMILLFYIPEF
;
A
#
# COMPACT_ATOMS: atom_id res chain seq x y z
N MET A 1 -4.38 13.22 -32.69
CA MET A 1 -2.93 13.00 -32.47
C MET A 1 -2.79 11.98 -31.35
N ASN A 2 -2.28 10.79 -31.65
CA ASN A 2 -1.90 9.81 -30.62
C ASN A 2 -0.65 10.33 -29.92
N VAL A 3 -0.81 10.89 -28.72
CA VAL A 3 0.32 11.17 -27.84
C VAL A 3 0.92 9.81 -27.51
N ARG A 4 2.13 9.51 -28.01
CA ARG A 4 2.88 8.35 -27.55
C ARG A 4 3.12 8.55 -26.06
N GLN A 5 2.42 7.78 -25.24
CA GLN A 5 2.66 7.80 -23.80
C GLN A 5 4.07 7.27 -23.56
N GLN A 6 4.89 8.10 -22.93
CA GLN A 6 6.29 7.78 -22.67
C GLN A 6 6.36 7.00 -21.37
N GLN A 7 6.49 5.68 -21.46
CA GLN A 7 6.78 4.82 -20.33
C GLN A 7 8.27 4.92 -20.00
N SER A 8 8.58 5.27 -18.75
CA SER A 8 9.94 5.27 -18.22
C SER A 8 10.15 4.04 -17.35
N LEU A 9 11.26 3.33 -17.57
CA LEU A 9 11.64 2.16 -16.77
C LEU A 9 12.85 2.51 -15.91
N PHE A 10 12.79 2.15 -14.63
CA PHE A 10 13.86 2.31 -13.67
C PHE A 10 14.21 0.95 -13.08
N PHE A 11 15.51 0.64 -13.06
CA PHE A 11 16.02 -0.59 -12.48
C PHE A 11 16.79 -0.26 -11.21
N LEU A 12 16.37 -0.85 -10.10
CA LEU A 12 16.95 -0.66 -8.78
C LEU A 12 17.57 -1.98 -8.31
N THR A 13 18.72 -1.89 -7.67
CA THR A 13 19.36 -3.04 -7.02
C THR A 13 18.49 -3.53 -5.87
N LEU A 14 18.28 -4.84 -5.79
CA LEU A 14 17.53 -5.45 -4.71
C LEU A 14 18.31 -5.30 -3.37
N PRO A 15 17.65 -5.00 -2.25
CA PRO A 15 18.29 -5.15 -0.95
C PRO A 15 18.67 -6.61 -0.70
N ASP A 16 19.67 -6.84 0.15
CA ASP A 16 20.05 -8.16 0.61
C ASP A 16 18.91 -8.80 1.42
N LEU A 17 18.15 -9.69 0.77
CA LEU A 17 16.99 -10.34 1.37
C LEU A 17 17.35 -11.20 2.57
N GLN A 18 18.61 -11.64 2.71
CA GLN A 18 19.05 -12.43 3.86
C GLN A 18 19.13 -11.58 5.14
N LYS A 19 19.20 -10.25 5.01
CA LYS A 19 19.18 -9.30 6.14
C LYS A 19 17.78 -8.84 6.50
N LEU A 20 16.78 -9.26 5.73
CA LEU A 20 15.37 -8.94 5.93
C LEU A 20 14.60 -10.17 6.41
N CYS A 21 13.51 -9.93 7.13
CA CYS A 21 12.52 -10.95 7.45
C CYS A 21 11.12 -10.43 7.10
N ALA A 22 10.25 -11.35 6.71
CA ALA A 22 8.82 -11.12 6.60
C ALA A 22 8.11 -11.79 7.77
N VAL A 23 7.13 -11.10 8.36
CA VAL A 23 6.21 -11.69 9.34
C VAL A 23 4.79 -11.47 8.85
N ARG A 24 3.94 -12.44 9.15
CA ARG A 24 2.50 -12.32 8.96
C ARG A 24 1.86 -11.90 10.27
N VAL A 25 1.01 -10.89 10.20
CA VAL A 25 0.23 -10.40 11.34
C VAL A 25 -1.22 -10.74 11.08
N THR A 26 -1.85 -11.44 12.02
CA THR A 26 -3.24 -11.86 11.94
C THR A 26 -4.06 -11.10 12.98
N LEU A 27 -5.03 -10.33 12.51
CA LEU A 27 -6.02 -9.64 13.33
C LEU A 27 -6.98 -10.67 13.92
N CYS A 28 -7.48 -10.43 15.15
CA CYS A 28 -8.44 -11.35 15.76
C CYS A 28 -9.83 -11.26 15.09
N ASP A 29 -10.39 -12.43 14.76
CA ASP A 29 -11.65 -12.63 13.99
C ASP A 29 -12.95 -12.41 14.79
N GLY A 30 -12.98 -11.41 15.68
CA GLY A 30 -14.15 -11.19 16.56
C GLY A 30 -15.25 -10.29 15.99
N VAL A 31 -15.06 -9.74 14.78
CA VAL A 31 -15.86 -8.60 14.28
C VAL A 31 -16.20 -8.76 12.80
N ALA A 32 -17.27 -8.09 12.36
CA ALA A 32 -17.76 -8.17 10.98
C ALA A 32 -16.65 -7.82 9.96
N ASP A 33 -16.66 -8.49 8.80
CA ASP A 33 -15.61 -8.39 7.78
C ASP A 33 -15.24 -6.94 7.37
N ALA A 34 -16.23 -6.06 7.31
CA ALA A 34 -16.03 -4.65 6.98
C ALA A 34 -15.17 -3.91 8.03
N GLU A 35 -15.35 -4.23 9.30
CA GLU A 35 -14.58 -3.65 10.40
C GLU A 35 -13.18 -4.23 10.45
N THR A 36 -13.04 -5.53 10.22
CA THR A 36 -11.74 -6.22 10.11
C THR A 36 -10.89 -5.61 8.99
N ARG A 37 -11.48 -5.38 7.81
CA ARG A 37 -10.80 -4.71 6.69
C ARG A 37 -10.40 -3.27 7.00
N SER A 38 -11.28 -2.50 7.67
CA SER A 38 -10.96 -1.14 8.10
C SER A 38 -9.77 -1.11 9.06
N THR A 39 -9.77 -2.04 10.03
CA THR A 39 -8.70 -2.21 11.01
C THR A 39 -7.38 -2.60 10.35
N GLN A 40 -7.41 -3.55 9.41
CA GLN A 40 -6.26 -3.95 8.61
C GLN A 40 -5.61 -2.77 7.89
N MET A 41 -6.41 -1.96 7.21
CA MET A 41 -5.93 -0.80 6.46
C MET A 41 -5.36 0.28 7.39
N LYS A 42 -6.01 0.53 8.54
CA LYS A 42 -5.51 1.46 9.57
C LYS A 42 -4.16 1.00 10.11
N MET A 43 -4.04 -0.28 10.48
CA MET A 43 -2.80 -0.84 11.02
C MET A 43 -1.67 -0.79 10.00
N CYS A 44 -1.92 -1.17 8.73
CA CYS A 44 -0.92 -1.04 7.67
C CYS A 44 -0.40 0.39 7.55
N ARG A 45 -1.30 1.38 7.52
CA ARG A 45 -0.91 2.80 7.41
C ARG A 45 -0.14 3.29 8.64
N GLN A 46 -0.57 2.90 9.83
CA GLN A 46 0.10 3.30 11.07
C GLN A 46 1.50 2.71 11.19
N LEU A 47 1.70 1.42 10.84
CA LEU A 47 3.02 0.80 10.79
C LEU A 47 3.99 1.59 9.88
N LEU A 48 3.53 1.94 8.68
CA LEU A 48 4.33 2.71 7.72
C LEU A 48 4.64 4.13 8.17
N PHE A 49 3.71 4.76 8.91
CA PHE A 49 3.89 6.09 9.46
C PHE A 49 4.85 6.10 10.65
N LEU A 50 4.74 5.10 11.53
CA LEU A 50 5.56 4.97 12.74
C LEU A 50 7.00 4.53 12.43
N HIS A 51 7.20 3.74 11.38
CA HIS A 51 8.48 3.12 11.09
C HIS A 51 8.85 3.25 9.60
N GLN A 52 9.77 4.17 9.30
CA GLN A 52 10.24 4.40 7.91
C GLN A 52 10.99 3.20 7.31
N ASP A 53 11.59 2.37 8.16
CA ASP A 53 12.37 1.19 7.74
C ASP A 53 11.50 -0.09 7.59
N VAL A 54 10.18 0.05 7.72
CA VAL A 54 9.22 -1.05 7.61
C VAL A 54 8.42 -0.89 6.32
N LEU A 55 8.24 -2.01 5.63
CA LEU A 55 7.26 -2.15 4.57
C LEU A 55 6.10 -3.00 5.09
N ALA A 56 4.88 -2.66 4.69
CA ALA A 56 3.70 -3.40 5.07
C ALA A 56 2.72 -3.46 3.90
N SER A 57 1.92 -4.50 3.85
CA SER A 57 0.78 -4.59 2.93
C SER A 57 -0.29 -5.52 3.47
N PRO A 58 -1.59 -5.23 3.25
CA PRO A 58 -2.62 -6.23 3.45
C PRO A 58 -2.35 -7.45 2.54
N VAL A 59 -2.64 -8.65 3.03
CA VAL A 59 -2.54 -9.86 2.21
C VAL A 59 -3.66 -9.83 1.17
N PRO A 60 -3.37 -9.95 -0.15
CA PRO A 60 -4.41 -9.97 -1.17
C PRO A 60 -5.43 -11.08 -0.91
N GLY A 61 -6.72 -10.72 -0.89
CA GLY A 61 -7.82 -11.67 -0.68
C GLY A 61 -8.06 -12.08 0.77
N ILE A 62 -7.26 -11.64 1.75
CA ILE A 62 -7.42 -11.99 3.16
C ILE A 62 -7.51 -10.72 4.00
N PHE A 63 -8.69 -10.41 4.54
CA PHE A 63 -8.95 -9.14 5.24
C PHE A 63 -8.41 -9.08 6.67
N SER A 64 -8.06 -10.22 7.27
CA SER A 64 -7.49 -10.29 8.63
C SER A 64 -5.97 -10.34 8.66
N GLN A 65 -5.26 -10.36 7.52
CA GLN A 65 -3.81 -10.61 7.50
C GLN A 65 -2.99 -9.49 6.88
N ILE A 66 -1.84 -9.20 7.45
CA ILE A 66 -0.90 -8.19 6.98
C ILE A 66 0.48 -8.82 6.82
N TRP A 67 1.14 -8.58 5.69
CA TRP A 67 2.57 -8.80 5.55
C TRP A 67 3.33 -7.59 6.08
N VAL A 68 4.38 -7.85 6.86
CA VAL A 68 5.32 -6.82 7.29
C VAL A 68 6.74 -7.29 6.98
N VAL A 69 7.49 -6.50 6.20
CA VAL A 69 8.89 -6.74 5.86
C VAL A 69 9.75 -5.69 6.56
N MET A 70 10.82 -6.15 7.22
CA MET A 70 11.74 -5.29 7.96
C MET A 70 13.14 -5.92 8.03
N ALA A 71 14.11 -5.14 8.47
CA ALA A 71 15.44 -5.65 8.80
C ALA A 71 15.39 -6.57 10.04
N ILE A 72 16.17 -7.65 10.03
CA ILE A 72 16.26 -8.60 11.16
C ILE A 72 16.60 -7.90 12.49
N PRO A 73 17.53 -6.92 12.55
CA PRO A 73 17.79 -6.18 13.79
C PRO A 73 16.55 -5.42 14.31
N PHE A 74 15.73 -4.86 13.42
CA PHE A 74 14.49 -4.17 13.80
C PHE A 74 13.49 -5.15 14.44
N TYR A 75 13.32 -6.33 13.84
CA TYR A 75 12.45 -7.37 14.38
C TYR A 75 12.91 -7.83 15.78
N LYS A 76 14.22 -8.10 15.93
CA LYS A 76 14.81 -8.54 17.22
C LYS A 76 14.69 -7.50 18.34
N ALA A 77 14.55 -6.22 18.00
CA ALA A 77 14.33 -5.16 18.98
C ALA A 77 12.91 -5.18 19.59
N GLY A 78 11.99 -6.03 19.10
CA GLY A 78 10.66 -6.23 19.69
C GLY A 78 9.65 -5.10 19.46
N LYS A 79 10.04 -4.02 18.76
CA LYS A 79 9.19 -2.84 18.50
C LYS A 79 7.88 -3.20 17.82
N LEU A 80 7.93 -4.11 16.86
CA LEU A 80 6.76 -4.59 16.14
C LEU A 80 5.79 -5.34 17.07
N ASN A 81 6.31 -6.29 17.86
CA ASN A 81 5.48 -7.12 18.74
C ASN A 81 4.74 -6.24 19.76
N ALA A 82 5.46 -5.30 20.40
CA ALA A 82 4.87 -4.35 21.33
C ALA A 82 3.75 -3.49 20.70
N TYR A 83 3.91 -3.09 19.43
CA TYR A 83 2.86 -2.37 18.71
C TYR A 83 1.66 -3.27 18.41
N ILE A 84 1.88 -4.51 17.96
CA ILE A 84 0.82 -5.44 17.53
C ILE A 84 -0.01 -5.96 18.71
N GLU A 85 0.64 -6.25 19.84
CA GLU A 85 -0.03 -6.70 21.08
C GLU A 85 -1.08 -5.69 21.55
N LYS A 86 -0.84 -4.38 21.39
CA LYS A 86 -1.81 -3.32 21.70
C LYS A 86 -3.13 -3.45 20.94
N TYR A 87 -3.12 -4.07 19.77
CA TYR A 87 -4.30 -4.27 18.93
C TYR A 87 -4.87 -5.69 19.06
N GLY A 88 -4.38 -6.49 20.01
CA GLY A 88 -4.80 -7.88 20.20
C GLY A 88 -4.50 -8.78 19.01
N ALA A 89 -3.62 -8.37 18.09
CA ALA A 89 -3.27 -9.15 16.92
C ALA A 89 -2.11 -10.12 17.22
N LYS A 90 -1.96 -11.15 16.38
CA LYS A 90 -0.94 -12.19 16.55
C LYS A 90 0.12 -12.06 15.47
N VAL A 91 1.39 -12.23 15.86
CA VAL A 91 2.53 -12.27 14.94
C VAL A 91 2.93 -13.71 14.74
N GLU A 92 2.95 -14.16 13.48
CA GLU A 92 3.49 -15.47 13.12
C GLU A 92 5.02 -15.47 13.15
N ALA A 93 5.61 -16.66 13.13
CA ALA A 93 7.06 -16.80 13.09
C ALA A 93 7.67 -16.06 11.87
N PRO A 94 8.84 -15.44 12.03
CA PRO A 94 9.51 -14.76 10.93
C PRO A 94 9.92 -15.76 9.87
N GLN A 95 9.72 -15.38 8.61
CA GLN A 95 10.08 -16.17 7.45
C GLN A 95 10.97 -15.38 6.50
N ARG A 96 11.64 -16.10 5.60
CA ARG A 96 12.48 -15.51 4.56
C ARG A 96 11.63 -14.62 3.64
N VAL A 97 12.16 -13.46 3.28
CA VAL A 97 11.54 -12.59 2.28
C VAL A 97 11.69 -13.23 0.91
N ILE A 98 10.57 -13.41 0.21
CA ILE A 98 10.51 -13.86 -1.20
C ILE A 98 10.02 -12.70 -2.09
N PRO A 99 10.37 -12.70 -3.39
CA PRO A 99 10.07 -11.58 -4.30
C PRO A 99 8.61 -11.12 -4.28
N VAL A 100 7.65 -12.05 -4.27
CA VAL A 100 6.21 -11.70 -4.26
C VAL A 100 5.78 -10.95 -3.00
N ILE A 101 6.32 -11.31 -1.82
CA ILE A 101 6.02 -10.61 -0.57
C ILE A 101 6.62 -9.20 -0.63
N LEU A 102 7.88 -9.09 -1.07
CA LEU A 102 8.55 -7.80 -1.19
C LEU A 102 7.84 -6.89 -2.20
N GLN A 103 7.41 -7.41 -3.35
CA GLN A 103 6.68 -6.66 -4.36
C GLN A 103 5.37 -6.08 -3.82
N ASN A 104 4.58 -6.91 -3.13
CA ASN A 104 3.31 -6.48 -2.54
C ASN A 104 3.52 -5.40 -1.47
N CYS A 105 4.49 -5.63 -0.57
CA CYS A 105 4.85 -4.68 0.47
C CYS A 105 5.39 -3.37 -0.11
N LEU A 106 6.30 -3.42 -1.10
CA LEU A 106 6.84 -2.23 -1.76
C LEU A 106 5.74 -1.43 -2.48
N SER A 107 4.91 -2.10 -3.26
CA SER A 107 3.83 -1.47 -4.02
C SER A 107 2.86 -0.74 -3.11
N TYR A 108 2.38 -1.43 -2.06
CA TYR A 108 1.46 -0.80 -1.10
C TYR A 108 2.14 0.33 -0.33
N SER A 109 3.35 0.10 0.18
CA SER A 109 4.07 1.08 1.00
C SER A 109 4.39 2.33 0.21
N LEU A 110 4.78 2.20 -1.06
CA LEU A 110 5.05 3.33 -1.94
C LEU A 110 3.79 4.17 -2.16
N VAL A 111 2.67 3.55 -2.54
CA VAL A 111 1.39 4.26 -2.69
C VAL A 111 0.98 4.95 -1.38
N ALA A 112 1.10 4.26 -0.25
CA ALA A 112 0.72 4.82 1.04
C ALA A 112 1.60 6.02 1.45
N ARG A 113 2.89 6.00 1.13
CA ARG A 113 3.85 7.10 1.42
C ARG A 113 3.72 8.28 0.47
N LEU A 114 3.27 8.06 -0.76
CA LEU A 114 3.03 9.13 -1.72
C LEU A 114 1.76 9.93 -1.40
N ALA A 115 0.79 9.32 -0.71
CA ALA A 115 -0.38 10.03 -0.21
C ALA A 115 0.00 11.02 0.91
N PRO A 116 -0.64 12.21 0.99
CA PRO A 116 -1.74 12.66 0.15
C PRO A 116 -1.30 13.45 -1.10
N ALA A 117 0.00 13.55 -1.40
CA ALA A 117 0.48 14.28 -2.56
C ALA A 117 0.11 13.58 -3.88
N TRP A 118 0.05 12.25 -3.88
CA TRP A 118 -0.48 11.42 -4.95
C TRP A 118 -1.46 10.38 -4.39
N ASN A 119 -2.67 10.32 -4.94
CA ASN A 119 -3.77 9.55 -4.37
C ASN A 119 -4.25 8.47 -5.35
N LYS A 120 -4.42 7.25 -4.84
CA LYS A 120 -4.86 6.11 -5.64
C LYS A 120 -6.34 6.22 -6.02
N THR A 121 -6.61 6.23 -7.32
CA THR A 121 -7.94 6.19 -7.93
C THR A 121 -7.94 5.12 -9.03
N GLY A 122 -8.46 3.92 -8.71
CA GLY A 122 -8.31 2.75 -9.57
C GLY A 122 -6.84 2.35 -9.71
N HIS A 123 -6.34 2.31 -10.95
CA HIS A 123 -4.93 2.03 -11.28
C HIS A 123 -4.06 3.30 -11.36
N LEU A 124 -4.68 4.49 -11.31
CA LEU A 124 -3.98 5.77 -11.41
C LEU A 124 -3.62 6.30 -10.01
N LEU A 125 -2.52 7.04 -9.95
CA LEU A 125 -2.23 7.97 -8.87
C LEU A 125 -2.45 9.39 -9.35
N VAL A 126 -3.44 10.08 -8.79
CA VAL A 126 -3.80 11.46 -9.16
C VAL A 126 -3.08 12.42 -8.23
N GLN A 127 -2.48 13.47 -8.80
CA GLN A 127 -1.75 14.47 -8.05
C GLN A 127 -2.69 15.38 -7.24
N GLY A 128 -2.28 15.70 -6.01
CA GLY A 128 -2.89 16.72 -5.17
C GLY A 128 -3.76 16.16 -4.06
N ARG A 129 -3.62 16.72 -2.84
CA ARG A 129 -4.38 16.32 -1.65
C ARG A 129 -5.89 16.48 -1.81
N GLU A 130 -6.30 17.53 -2.52
CA GLU A 130 -7.70 17.91 -2.71
C GLU A 130 -8.17 17.63 -4.14
N PHE A 131 -7.57 16.63 -4.82
CA PHE A 131 -7.86 16.37 -6.24
C PHE A 131 -9.36 16.16 -6.53
N LEU A 132 -10.13 15.62 -5.57
CA LEU A 132 -11.58 15.43 -5.70
C LEU A 132 -12.38 16.73 -5.69
N SER A 133 -11.83 17.83 -5.17
CA SER A 133 -12.47 19.15 -5.15
C SER A 133 -12.11 20.00 -6.37
N GLN A 134 -11.23 19.49 -7.23
CA GLN A 134 -10.68 20.21 -8.37
C GLN A 134 -11.35 19.74 -9.66
N MET A 135 -11.68 20.69 -10.55
CA MET A 135 -12.25 20.41 -11.87
C MET A 135 -11.19 20.51 -12.96
N GLY A 136 -11.40 19.77 -14.05
CA GLY A 136 -10.59 19.93 -15.25
C GLY A 136 -9.38 19.01 -15.29
N LYS A 137 -8.30 19.47 -15.93
CA LYS A 137 -7.13 18.63 -16.21
C LYS A 137 -6.30 18.39 -14.95
N GLN A 138 -5.96 17.14 -14.70
CA GLN A 138 -5.07 16.74 -13.62
C GLN A 138 -3.95 15.84 -14.11
N ASN A 139 -2.80 15.97 -13.45
CA ASN A 139 -1.69 15.05 -13.63
C ASN A 139 -2.03 13.74 -12.92
N ALA A 140 -1.81 12.64 -13.60
CA ALA A 140 -1.87 11.33 -13.03
C ALA A 140 -0.66 10.52 -13.48
N VAL A 141 -0.27 9.54 -12.68
CA VAL A 141 0.74 8.56 -13.07
C VAL A 141 0.20 7.15 -12.85
N VAL A 142 0.57 6.25 -13.73
CA VAL A 142 0.50 4.81 -13.46
C VAL A 142 1.92 4.40 -13.12
N PHE A 143 2.10 3.62 -12.06
CA PHE A 143 3.34 2.90 -11.89
C PHE A 143 3.06 1.42 -11.61
N ASP A 144 4.00 0.60 -12.04
CA ASP A 144 4.03 -0.84 -11.76
C ASP A 144 5.39 -1.21 -11.18
N ILE A 145 5.40 -2.07 -10.17
CA ILE A 145 6.63 -2.58 -9.55
C ILE A 145 6.67 -4.08 -9.77
N ASN A 146 7.75 -4.54 -10.40
CA ASN A 146 8.08 -5.94 -10.53
C ASN A 146 9.36 -6.25 -9.74
N VAL A 147 9.32 -7.27 -8.90
CA VAL A 147 10.47 -7.71 -8.10
C VAL A 147 10.90 -9.10 -8.58
N THR A 148 12.17 -9.21 -8.93
CA THR A 148 12.82 -10.48 -9.26
C THR A 148 13.78 -10.87 -8.13
N GLU A 149 14.51 -11.98 -8.29
CA GLU A 149 15.53 -12.37 -7.32
C GLU A 149 16.75 -11.44 -7.28
N THR A 150 16.94 -10.60 -8.30
CA THR A 150 18.18 -9.80 -8.47
C THR A 150 17.93 -8.29 -8.57
N GLN A 151 16.74 -7.88 -9.02
CA GLN A 151 16.43 -6.48 -9.28
C GLN A 151 14.96 -6.14 -9.01
N VAL A 152 14.72 -4.86 -8.74
CA VAL A 152 13.38 -4.26 -8.75
C VAL A 152 13.26 -3.39 -10.00
N CYS A 153 12.22 -3.63 -10.79
CA CYS A 153 11.87 -2.83 -11.95
C CYS A 153 10.65 -1.98 -11.61
N LEU A 154 10.77 -0.66 -11.76
CA LEU A 154 9.70 0.30 -11.61
C LEU A 154 9.38 0.89 -12.98
N SER A 155 8.16 0.67 -13.47
CA SER A 155 7.65 1.36 -14.66
C SER A 155 6.80 2.54 -14.23
N ILE A 156 6.93 3.68 -14.90
CA ILE A 156 6.13 4.87 -14.65
C ILE A 156 5.65 5.43 -16.00
N GLU A 157 4.36 5.73 -16.06
CA GLU A 157 3.73 6.37 -17.21
C GLU A 157 2.94 7.58 -16.74
N ALA A 158 3.15 8.72 -17.41
CA ALA A 158 2.47 9.97 -17.09
C ALA A 158 1.21 10.16 -17.94
N TYR A 159 0.14 10.62 -17.29
CA TYR A 159 -1.17 10.86 -17.86
C TYR A 159 -1.67 12.26 -17.52
N THR A 160 -2.49 12.81 -18.41
CA THR A 160 -3.38 13.93 -18.09
C THR A 160 -4.81 13.42 -18.13
N ILE A 161 -5.44 13.35 -16.97
CA ILE A 161 -6.86 12.98 -16.84
C ILE A 161 -7.72 14.23 -16.73
N ARG A 162 -9.02 14.11 -16.98
CA ARG A 162 -9.98 15.19 -16.73
C ARG A 162 -10.96 14.75 -15.66
N LEU A 163 -10.97 15.44 -14.52
CA LEU A 163 -11.92 15.19 -13.46
C LEU A 163 -13.27 15.88 -13.77
N PRO A 164 -14.39 15.19 -13.50
CA PRO A 164 -15.71 15.79 -13.59
C PRO A 164 -15.89 16.91 -12.54
N PRO A 165 -16.94 17.74 -12.66
CA PRO A 165 -17.37 18.60 -11.58
C PRO A 165 -17.49 17.83 -10.26
N PRO A 166 -17.03 18.37 -9.11
CA PRO A 166 -17.30 17.77 -7.82
C PRO A 166 -18.80 17.82 -7.56
N GLU A 167 -19.47 16.70 -7.77
CA GLU A 167 -20.88 16.54 -7.43
C GLU A 167 -20.99 16.12 -5.97
N MET A 168 -21.70 16.91 -5.18
CA MET A 168 -22.08 16.53 -3.82
C MET A 168 -23.22 15.49 -3.95
N ILE A 169 -22.88 14.20 -4.03
CA ILE A 169 -23.90 13.15 -4.03
C ILE A 169 -24.54 13.15 -2.64
N LEU A 170 -25.71 13.77 -2.51
CA LEU A 170 -26.63 13.58 -1.40
C LEU A 170 -27.09 12.12 -1.40
N LEU A 171 -26.33 11.24 -0.72
CA LEU A 171 -26.76 9.87 -0.40
C LEU A 171 -27.87 9.89 0.68
N PHE A 172 -29.01 10.49 0.35
CA PHE A 172 -30.23 10.48 1.19
C PHE A 172 -31.45 9.91 0.46
N TYR A 173 -31.28 8.96 -0.45
CA TYR A 173 -32.41 8.16 -0.92
C TYR A 173 -31.96 6.75 -1.30
N ILE A 174 -31.92 5.86 -0.31
CA ILE A 174 -32.12 4.43 -0.55
C ILE A 174 -33.62 4.21 -0.29
N PRO A 175 -34.48 4.03 -1.31
CA PRO A 175 -35.80 3.48 -1.07
C PRO A 175 -35.61 2.00 -0.72
N GLU A 176 -36.08 1.62 0.45
CA GLU A 176 -36.25 0.23 0.86
C GLU A 176 -37.16 -0.49 -0.16
N PHE A 177 -36.68 -1.60 -0.71
CA PHE A 177 -37.49 -2.69 -1.23
C PHE A 177 -36.77 -4.01 -0.99
#